data_AF-A0A7Y5F509-F1
#
_entry.id   AF-A0A7Y5F509-F1
#
_cell.length_a   1.000
_cell.length_b   1.000
_cell.length_c   1.000
_cell.angle_alpha   90.00
_cell.angle_beta   90.00
_cell.angle_gamma   90.00
#
_symmetry.space_group_name_H-M   'P 1'
#
loop_
_entity.id
_entity.type
_entity.pdbx_description
1 polymer ?
#
loop_
_entity_poly.entity_id
_entity_poly.type
_entity_poly.pdbx_seq_one_letter_code
_entity_poly.pdbx_strand_id
1 'polypeptide(L)'
;MTEQTKTYSIALRLRRTTYEDAYVAVPVTSAIVKQKEDGTYGIDYEAFVAEAIRLGSDSRVEWQVEATEVNAHPIQGPKPEDRQSFDGYYP
;
A
#
# COMPACT_ATOMS: atom_id res chain seq x y z
N MET A 1 15.59 -10.01 51.89
CA MET A 1 16.00 -9.92 50.47
C MET A 1 14.74 -9.68 49.67
N THR A 2 14.56 -8.48 49.14
CA THR A 2 13.47 -8.18 48.20
C THR A 2 13.87 -8.74 46.83
N GLU A 3 13.12 -9.72 46.34
CA GLU A 3 13.28 -10.20 44.96
C GLU A 3 12.97 -9.05 44.00
N GLN A 4 13.94 -8.64 43.19
CA GLN A 4 13.68 -7.82 42.01
C GLN A 4 12.83 -8.63 41.05
N THR A 5 11.59 -8.21 40.83
CA THR A 5 10.73 -8.77 39.79
C THR A 5 11.40 -8.56 38.43
N LYS A 6 11.85 -9.65 37.80
CA LYS A 6 12.44 -9.59 36.46
C LYS A 6 11.31 -9.37 35.45
N THR A 7 11.37 -8.27 34.71
CA THR A 7 10.46 -7.99 33.59
C THR A 7 11.10 -8.46 32.29
N TYR A 8 10.35 -9.21 31.48
CA TYR A 8 10.76 -9.67 30.16
C TYR A 8 9.83 -9.06 29.11
N SER A 9 10.35 -8.79 27.92
CA SER A 9 9.58 -8.31 26.76
C SER A 9 9.90 -9.16 25.53
N ILE A 10 8.92 -9.31 24.64
CA ILE A 10 9.08 -9.99 23.35
C ILE A 10 8.97 -8.94 22.24
N ALA A 11 9.95 -8.90 21.34
CA ALA A 11 9.89 -8.03 20.17
C ALA A 11 8.97 -8.63 19.10
N LEU A 12 8.07 -7.80 18.55
CA LEU A 12 7.18 -8.17 17.44
C LEU A 12 7.37 -7.19 16.29
N ARG A 13 7.57 -7.70 15.06
CA ARG A 13 7.62 -6.85 13.87
C ARG A 13 6.20 -6.53 13.43
N LEU A 14 5.85 -5.26 13.45
CA LEU A 14 4.59 -4.73 12.91
C LEU A 14 4.80 -4.14 11.51
N ARG A 15 3.75 -4.17 10.70
CA ARG A 15 3.64 -3.42 9.45
C ARG A 15 2.47 -2.44 9.55
N ARG A 16 2.61 -1.31 8.88
CA ARG A 16 1.52 -0.36 8.67
C ARG A 16 1.14 -0.45 7.20
N THR A 17 -0.12 -0.76 6.92
CA THR A 17 -0.70 -0.73 5.58
C THR A 17 -1.51 0.55 5.46
N THR A 18 -1.21 1.36 4.44
CA THR A 18 -2.00 2.55 4.10
C THR A 18 -2.92 2.20 2.95
N TYR A 19 -4.19 2.57 3.07
CA TYR A 19 -5.17 2.53 1.99
C TYR A 19 -5.34 3.95 1.48
N GLU A 20 -5.13 4.14 0.19
CA GLU A 20 -5.13 5.44 -0.46
C GLU A 20 -6.03 5.40 -1.69
N ASP A 21 -6.67 6.53 -1.98
CA ASP A 21 -7.43 6.75 -3.21
C ASP A 21 -6.83 7.90 -4.03
N ALA A 22 -7.11 7.87 -5.33
CA ALA A 22 -6.76 8.93 -6.25
C ALA A 22 -7.73 8.91 -7.43
N TYR A 23 -8.02 10.09 -7.96
CA TYR A 23 -8.83 10.26 -9.16
C TYR A 23 -7.94 10.60 -10.34
N VAL A 24 -8.06 9.83 -11.43
CA VAL A 24 -7.32 10.05 -12.67
C VAL A 24 -8.27 10.24 -13.83
N ALA A 25 -7.94 11.19 -14.71
CA ALA A 25 -8.65 11.40 -15.97
C ALA A 25 -7.91 10.67 -17.09
N VAL A 26 -8.50 9.60 -17.61
CA VAL A 26 -7.92 8.83 -18.72
C VAL A 26 -8.39 9.43 -20.05
N PRO A 27 -7.49 9.90 -20.93
CA PRO A 27 -7.88 10.43 -22.23
C PRO A 27 -8.43 9.33 -23.14
N VAL A 28 -9.56 9.61 -23.81
CA VAL A 28 -10.12 8.71 -24.82
C VAL A 28 -9.32 8.82 -26.10
N THR A 29 -8.48 7.83 -26.35
CA THR A 29 -7.63 7.71 -27.55
C THR A 29 -7.88 6.39 -28.26
N SER A 30 -7.36 6.23 -29.48
CA SER A 30 -7.42 4.96 -30.20
C SER A 30 -6.75 3.79 -29.46
N ALA A 31 -5.88 4.06 -28.48
CA ALA A 31 -5.25 3.03 -27.66
C ALA A 31 -6.20 2.38 -26.65
N ILE A 32 -7.29 3.06 -26.26
CA ILE A 32 -8.28 2.54 -25.30
C ILE A 32 -9.66 2.29 -25.94
N VAL A 33 -9.74 2.39 -27.26
CA VAL A 33 -10.97 2.23 -28.03
C VAL A 33 -10.81 1.00 -28.92
N LYS A 34 -11.81 0.12 -28.91
CA LYS A 34 -11.89 -1.05 -29.80
C LYS A 34 -13.14 -1.01 -30.65
N GLN A 35 -13.01 -1.48 -31.89
CA GLN A 35 -14.16 -1.68 -32.76
C GLN A 35 -14.89 -2.96 -32.35
N LYS A 36 -16.22 -2.92 -32.35
CA LYS A 36 -17.11 -4.06 -32.09
C LYS A 36 -17.55 -4.68 -33.41
N GLU A 37 -18.14 -5.87 -33.32
CA GLU A 37 -18.65 -6.64 -34.46
C GLU A 37 -19.72 -5.90 -35.28
N ASP A 38 -20.51 -5.05 -34.63
CA ASP A 38 -21.53 -4.21 -35.27
C ASP A 38 -20.95 -2.96 -35.97
N GLY A 39 -19.63 -2.82 -35.99
CA GLY A 39 -18.91 -1.69 -36.57
C GLY A 39 -18.85 -0.45 -35.66
N THR A 40 -19.48 -0.46 -34.49
CA THR A 40 -19.39 0.63 -33.51
C THR A 40 -18.08 0.60 -32.75
N TYR A 41 -17.73 1.70 -32.09
CA TYR A 41 -16.58 1.77 -31.20
C TYR A 41 -17.03 1.71 -29.74
N GLY A 42 -16.29 0.96 -28.92
CA GLY A 42 -16.46 0.90 -27.48
C GLY A 42 -15.12 1.09 -26.76
N ILE A 43 -15.20 1.36 -25.46
CA ILE A 43 -14.02 1.36 -24.60
C ILE A 43 -13.49 -0.07 -24.51
N ASP A 44 -12.21 -0.24 -24.76
CA ASP A 44 -11.51 -1.44 -24.36
C ASP A 44 -11.16 -1.35 -22.87
N TYR A 45 -11.95 -2.03 -22.05
CA TYR A 45 -11.88 -1.90 -20.59
C TYR A 45 -10.51 -2.27 -20.03
N GLU A 46 -9.88 -3.31 -20.55
CA GLU A 46 -8.55 -3.74 -20.10
C GLU A 46 -7.50 -2.66 -20.40
N ALA A 47 -7.50 -2.10 -21.61
CA ALA A 47 -6.60 -1.02 -21.99
C ALA A 47 -6.87 0.27 -21.19
N PHE A 48 -8.13 0.60 -20.94
CA PHE A 48 -8.53 1.73 -20.11
C PHE A 48 -8.01 1.59 -18.66
N VAL A 49 -8.21 0.43 -18.04
CA VAL A 49 -7.73 0.17 -16.67
C VAL A 49 -6.20 0.20 -16.61
N ALA A 50 -5.52 -0.40 -17.59
CA ALA A 50 -4.06 -0.37 -17.67
C ALA A 50 -3.52 1.07 -17.76
N GLU A 51 -4.17 1.92 -18.58
CA GLU A 51 -3.78 3.33 -18.70
C GLU A 51 -4.09 4.12 -17.42
N ALA A 52 -5.21 3.86 -16.74
CA ALA A 52 -5.51 4.46 -15.45
C ALA A 52 -4.44 4.13 -14.40
N ILE A 53 -4.00 2.87 -14.31
CA ILE A 53 -2.93 2.43 -13.40
C ILE A 53 -1.60 3.10 -13.75
N ARG A 54 -1.28 3.19 -15.05
CA ARG A 54 -0.07 3.88 -15.53
C ARG A 54 -0.08 5.35 -15.13
N LEU A 55 -1.21 6.03 -15.28
CA LEU A 55 -1.38 7.42 -14.86
C LEU A 55 -1.25 7.58 -13.35
N GLY A 56 -1.79 6.64 -12.56
CA GLY A 56 -1.66 6.63 -11.09
C GLY A 56 -0.21 6.56 -10.59
N SER A 57 0.74 6.14 -11.42
CA SER A 57 2.17 6.10 -11.11
C SER A 57 2.90 7.44 -11.39
N ASP A 58 2.22 8.41 -11.99
CA ASP A 58 2.76 9.75 -12.23
C ASP A 58 2.84 10.54 -10.92
N SER A 59 3.96 11.22 -10.67
CA SER A 59 4.19 11.96 -9.42
C SER A 59 3.26 13.16 -9.21
N ARG A 60 2.51 13.56 -10.24
CA ARG A 60 1.48 14.61 -10.15
C ARG A 60 0.14 14.11 -9.64
N VAL A 61 -0.07 12.80 -9.56
CA VAL A 61 -1.32 12.24 -9.01
C VAL A 61 -1.31 12.44 -7.51
N GLU A 62 -2.34 13.13 -7.03
CA GLU A 62 -2.54 13.38 -5.61
C GLU A 62 -3.29 12.20 -4.98
N TRP A 63 -2.55 11.37 -4.27
CA TRP A 63 -3.09 10.30 -3.45
C TRP A 63 -3.52 10.84 -2.09
N GLN A 64 -4.69 10.42 -1.61
CA GLN A 64 -5.20 10.75 -0.28
C GLN A 64 -5.31 9.50 0.58
N VAL A 65 -4.91 9.60 1.85
CA VAL A 65 -5.02 8.47 2.79
C VAL A 65 -6.46 8.36 3.26
N GLU A 66 -7.10 7.23 2.95
CA GLU A 66 -8.44 6.90 3.45
C GLU A 66 -8.37 6.21 4.81
N ALA A 67 -7.43 5.27 4.97
CA ALA A 67 -7.30 4.48 6.18
C ALA A 67 -5.86 4.00 6.40
N THR A 68 -5.56 3.65 7.66
CA THR A 68 -4.28 3.05 8.03
C THR A 68 -4.53 1.94 9.01
N GLU A 69 -3.96 0.76 8.73
CA GLU A 69 -4.07 -0.40 9.59
C GLU A 69 -2.70 -0.88 10.05
N VAL A 70 -2.60 -1.16 11.36
CA VAL A 70 -1.41 -1.78 11.95
C VAL A 70 -1.65 -3.27 12.10
N ASN A 71 -0.79 -4.07 11.45
CA ASN A 71 -0.90 -5.51 11.41
C ASN A 71 0.44 -6.15 11.80
N ALA A 72 0.43 -7.42 12.20
CA ALA A 72 1.67 -8.19 12.28
C ALA A 72 2.33 -8.25 10.89
N HIS A 73 3.65 -8.07 10.84
CA HIS A 73 4.39 -8.23 9.59
C HIS A 73 4.36 -9.71 9.17
N PRO A 74 4.06 -10.05 7.90
CA PRO A 74 3.89 -11.44 7.45
C PRO A 74 5.18 -12.26 7.57
N ILE A 75 6.33 -11.60 7.46
CA ILE A 75 7.64 -12.18 7.72
C ILE A 75 8.14 -11.66 9.07
N GLN A 76 8.18 -12.53 10.07
CA GLN A 76 8.85 -12.24 11.33
C GLN A 76 10.34 -12.56 11.21
N GLY A 77 11.18 -11.71 11.80
CA GLY A 77 12.61 -11.90 11.86
C GLY A 77 13.14 -11.24 13.14
N PRO A 78 14.37 -11.58 13.57
CA PRO A 78 14.98 -10.89 14.69
C PRO A 78 15.07 -9.39 14.40
N LYS A 79 15.11 -8.58 15.46
CA LYS A 79 15.36 -7.14 15.32
C LYS A 79 16.69 -6.95 14.58
N PRO A 80 16.73 -6.21 13.45
CA PRO A 80 17.99 -5.89 12.79
C PRO A 80 18.97 -5.21 13.76
N GLU A 81 20.25 -5.51 13.62
CA GLU A 81 21.31 -4.98 14.49
C GLU A 81 21.45 -3.46 14.35
N ASP A 82 21.26 -2.95 13.13
CA ASP A 82 21.33 -1.51 12.78
C ASP A 82 20.10 -0.70 13.22
N ARG A 83 19.01 -1.37 13.64
CA ARG A 83 17.81 -0.68 14.13
C ARG A 83 18.01 -0.18 15.55
N GLN A 84 18.26 1.13 15.65
CA GLN A 84 18.48 1.85 16.91
C GLN A 84 17.19 2.08 17.72
N SER A 85 16.03 2.17 17.05
CA SER A 85 14.74 2.34 17.72
C SER A 85 14.08 1.01 18.04
N PHE A 86 13.94 0.72 19.32
CA PHE A 86 13.08 -0.32 19.87
C PHE A 86 12.39 0.27 21.10
N ASP A 87 11.07 0.45 21.02
CA ASP A 87 10.28 0.92 22.14
C ASP A 87 9.98 -0.28 23.06
N GLY A 88 10.87 -0.52 24.00
CA GLY A 88 10.69 -1.53 25.03
C GLY A 88 9.76 -0.99 26.11
N TYR A 89 8.67 -1.70 26.41
CA TYR A 89 7.86 -1.36 27.57
C TYR A 89 8.64 -1.70 28.85
N TYR A 90 8.96 -0.68 29.63
CA TYR A 90 9.54 -0.80 30.97
C TYR A 90 8.51 -0.25 31.97
N PRO A 91 7.82 -1.12 32.73
CA PRO A 91 6.87 -0.69 33.77
C PRO A 91 7.56 0.02 34.94
#